data_AF-K0DXW4-F1
#
_entry.id   AF-K0DXW4-F1
#
_cell.length_a   1.000
_cell.length_b   1.000
_cell.length_c   1.000
_cell.angle_alpha   90.00
_cell.angle_beta   90.00
_cell.angle_gamma   90.00
#
_symmetry.space_group_name_H-M   'P 1'
#
loop_
_entity.id
_entity.type
_entity.pdbx_description
1 polymer ?
#
loop_
_entity_poly.entity_id
_entity_poly.type
_entity_poly.pdbx_seq_one_letter_code
_entity_poly.pdbx_strand_id
1 'polypeptide(L)'
;MKRSAREGRARVAGASGQALVPALIFLLVGCIGLYVAFNSFQMTSARIKLQNTADAAAYSAAVLQARDYNFSAYTNRATVANQVTAAQVVALKSWIDELDATYSPSDLDNTVNALADHPAQWTTPKQIGKADIAPVRATLDALLPTVARNIGSLNRALSDAQANYHAAVFAAVPDTADAIAQLNQPDTHVTAGYFTSARNAAQLAAWNSYTATLTPAGTLGQDDFADVVTNGTTLDRFVKNRDSVRSVAPNFQQLNDSANKICGSGSSFTINVTHDGGTQLRSDKSGWQSIDASTAHLRISCIGSIESEAGRGGSANGNITSYMTHPPFAAWQDWQGYGGYFNFGYTGSATPGWQVPDAMAEQFREGPGPSLDAVNGGLLPYQEVIGKPLAAKAPRITIEVTRGSDTLVKTVGLQAAGPMRVDNNAAGGAMRALSSANAYFVRPDETASGTSFMGRLVHADQWARPGHQTEYPSLFSPYWQAALAPVDASERAAAQANQIPPPQ
;
A
#
# COMPACT_ATOMS: atom_id res chain seq x y z
N MET A 1 11.87 112.37 -1.60
CA MET A 1 13.02 111.70 -2.25
C MET A 1 12.55 111.05 -3.56
N LYS A 2 13.33 111.21 -4.63
CA LYS A 2 13.07 110.74 -6.01
C LYS A 2 13.14 109.20 -6.14
N ARG A 3 12.29 108.62 -7.01
CA ARG A 3 12.52 107.53 -8.02
C ARG A 3 11.21 106.75 -8.24
N SER A 4 10.53 106.93 -9.38
CA SER A 4 10.64 106.15 -10.64
C SER A 4 10.26 104.67 -10.51
N ALA A 5 9.09 104.30 -11.03
CA ALA A 5 8.80 102.95 -11.50
C ALA A 5 7.79 103.00 -12.66
N ARG A 6 8.16 102.30 -13.73
CA ARG A 6 7.62 102.28 -15.10
C ARG A 6 6.16 101.83 -15.20
N GLU A 7 5.45 102.43 -16.17
CA GLU A 7 4.32 101.81 -16.84
C GLU A 7 4.77 100.52 -17.56
N GLY A 8 4.05 99.43 -17.31
CA GLY A 8 4.18 98.17 -18.01
C GLY A 8 2.80 97.55 -18.19
N ARG A 9 2.03 98.06 -19.16
CA ARG A 9 0.83 97.39 -19.67
C ARG A 9 1.27 96.08 -20.35
N ALA A 10 1.19 94.96 -19.63
CA ALA A 10 1.20 93.65 -20.26
C ALA A 10 -0.13 93.50 -21.03
N ARG A 11 -0.09 93.74 -22.34
CA ARG A 11 -1.12 93.27 -23.25
C ARG A 11 -1.13 91.75 -23.15
N VAL A 12 -2.16 91.19 -22.52
CA VAL A 12 -2.51 89.78 -22.69
C VAL A 12 -2.82 89.61 -24.17
N ALA A 13 -1.88 89.02 -24.91
CA ALA A 13 -2.13 88.57 -26.26
C ALA A 13 -3.29 87.59 -26.20
N GLY A 14 -4.42 87.93 -26.82
CA GLY A 14 -5.51 86.99 -27.01
C GLY A 14 -4.98 85.83 -27.83
N ALA A 15 -4.70 84.72 -27.18
CA ALA A 15 -4.45 83.46 -27.87
C ALA A 15 -5.75 83.11 -28.60
N SER A 16 -5.73 83.27 -29.92
CA SER A 16 -6.79 82.77 -30.79
C SER A 16 -6.95 81.27 -30.57
N GLY A 17 -8.18 80.75 -30.69
CA GLY A 17 -8.57 79.37 -30.39
C GLY A 17 -7.89 78.26 -31.22
N GLN A 18 -6.69 78.49 -31.76
CA GLN A 18 -5.89 77.52 -32.50
C GLN A 18 -5.14 76.52 -31.63
N ALA A 19 -4.88 76.80 -30.35
CA ALA A 19 -4.28 75.80 -29.44
C ALA A 19 -5.32 74.78 -28.91
N LEU A 20 -6.61 75.15 -28.94
CA LEU A 20 -7.72 74.31 -28.50
C LEU A 20 -7.91 73.09 -29.42
N VAL A 21 -7.80 73.30 -30.73
CA VAL A 21 -7.97 72.24 -31.74
C VAL A 21 -6.95 71.10 -31.59
N PRO A 22 -5.62 71.34 -31.57
CA PRO A 22 -4.63 70.29 -31.35
C PRO A 22 -4.70 69.71 -29.93
N ALA A 23 -5.08 70.49 -28.90
CA ALA A 23 -5.29 69.96 -27.55
C ALA A 23 -6.47 68.97 -27.48
N LEU A 24 -7.59 69.27 -28.15
CA LEU A 24 -8.74 68.36 -28.25
C LEU A 24 -8.42 67.11 -29.08
N ILE A 25 -7.66 67.24 -30.17
CA ILE A 25 -7.19 66.09 -30.96
C ILE A 25 -6.26 65.22 -30.12
N PHE A 26 -5.32 65.80 -29.39
CA PHE A 26 -4.42 65.07 -28.51
C PHE A 26 -5.18 64.33 -27.39
N LEU A 27 -6.17 64.99 -26.78
CA LEU A 27 -7.02 64.40 -25.75
C LEU A 27 -7.87 63.26 -26.32
N LEU A 28 -8.46 63.43 -27.51
CA LEU A 28 -9.20 62.38 -28.22
C LEU A 28 -8.31 61.16 -28.48
N VAL A 29 -7.11 61.37 -29.03
CA VAL A 29 -6.15 60.28 -29.30
C VAL A 29 -5.70 59.61 -28.00
N GLY A 30 -5.47 60.38 -26.93
CA GLY A 30 -5.17 59.86 -25.60
C GLY A 30 -6.29 59.00 -25.03
N CYS A 31 -7.54 59.44 -25.15
CA CYS A 31 -8.72 58.67 -24.74
C CYS A 31 -8.88 57.37 -25.53
N ILE A 32 -8.65 57.41 -26.86
CA ILE A 32 -8.67 56.21 -27.70
C ILE A 32 -7.54 55.25 -27.29
N GLY A 33 -6.33 55.75 -27.04
CA GLY A 33 -5.19 54.96 -26.59
C GLY A 33 -5.46 54.27 -25.25
N LEU A 34 -5.97 55.01 -24.25
CA LEU A 34 -6.40 54.47 -22.96
C LEU A 34 -7.48 53.41 -23.10
N TYR A 35 -8.45 53.62 -23.99
CA TYR A 35 -9.52 52.68 -24.26
C TYR A 35 -9.01 51.35 -24.84
N VAL A 36 -8.14 51.41 -25.84
CA VAL A 36 -7.50 50.22 -26.42
C VAL A 36 -6.63 49.50 -25.38
N ALA A 37 -5.85 50.24 -24.59
CA ALA A 37 -5.03 49.69 -23.52
C ALA A 37 -5.87 49.00 -22.43
N PHE A 38 -7.01 49.59 -22.05
CA PHE A 38 -7.93 49.01 -21.08
C PHE A 38 -8.54 47.69 -21.59
N ASN A 39 -8.97 47.65 -22.84
CA ASN A 39 -9.48 46.41 -23.45
C ASN A 39 -8.41 45.31 -23.54
N SER A 40 -7.17 45.69 -23.89
CA SER A 40 -6.04 44.76 -23.91
C SER A 40 -5.70 44.24 -22.51
N PHE A 41 -5.78 45.09 -21.48
CA PHE A 41 -5.60 44.69 -20.08
C PHE A 41 -6.68 43.71 -19.62
N GLN A 42 -7.95 43.97 -19.93
CA GLN A 42 -9.05 43.06 -19.58
C GLN A 42 -8.87 41.68 -20.21
N MET A 43 -8.48 41.64 -21.48
CA MET A 43 -8.20 40.39 -22.18
C MET A 43 -7.01 39.64 -21.58
N THR A 44 -5.92 40.34 -21.25
CA THR A 44 -4.75 39.75 -20.59
C THR A 44 -5.11 39.21 -19.20
N SER A 45 -5.89 39.97 -18.43
CA SER A 45 -6.39 39.54 -17.11
C SER A 45 -7.26 38.28 -17.22
N ALA A 46 -8.16 38.24 -18.21
CA ALA A 46 -9.02 37.08 -18.43
C ALA A 46 -8.22 35.83 -18.82
N ARG A 47 -7.16 35.96 -19.62
CA ARG A 47 -6.24 34.86 -19.95
C ARG A 47 -5.47 34.35 -18.72
N ILE A 48 -4.95 35.24 -17.89
CA ILE A 48 -4.25 34.87 -16.64
C ILE A 48 -5.20 34.12 -15.71
N LYS A 49 -6.43 34.63 -15.52
CA LYS A 49 -7.44 33.96 -14.70
C LYS A 49 -7.80 32.58 -15.24
N LEU A 50 -7.98 32.46 -16.56
CA LEU A 50 -8.29 31.18 -17.20
C LEU A 50 -7.17 30.16 -17.03
N GLN A 51 -5.90 30.59 -17.14
CA GLN A 51 -4.75 29.72 -16.88
C GLN A 51 -4.69 29.28 -15.42
N ASN A 52 -4.86 30.21 -14.46
CA ASN A 52 -4.90 29.87 -13.04
C ASN A 52 -6.05 28.89 -12.73
N THR A 53 -7.21 29.05 -13.39
CA THR A 53 -8.33 28.10 -13.29
C THR A 53 -7.95 26.73 -13.83
N ALA A 54 -7.26 26.65 -14.98
CA ALA A 54 -6.77 25.41 -15.54
C ALA A 54 -5.78 24.71 -14.58
N ASP A 55 -4.84 25.47 -14.03
CA ASP A 55 -3.85 24.99 -13.07
C ASP A 55 -4.52 24.47 -11.79
N ALA A 56 -5.51 25.19 -11.26
CA ALA A 56 -6.27 24.75 -10.09
C ALA A 56 -7.06 23.45 -10.36
N ALA A 57 -7.70 23.34 -11.52
CA ALA A 57 -8.41 22.14 -11.92
C ALA A 57 -7.47 20.93 -12.08
N ALA A 58 -6.37 21.11 -12.82
CA ALA A 58 -5.37 20.06 -13.04
C ALA A 58 -4.72 19.63 -11.71
N TYR A 59 -4.30 20.59 -10.88
CA TYR A 59 -3.74 20.30 -9.57
C TYR A 59 -4.72 19.53 -8.68
N SER A 60 -6.00 19.89 -8.69
CA SER A 60 -7.03 19.18 -7.91
C SER A 60 -7.23 17.74 -8.37
N ALA A 61 -7.16 17.48 -9.68
CA ALA A 61 -7.18 16.11 -10.20
C ALA A 61 -5.94 15.31 -9.74
N ALA A 62 -4.75 15.92 -9.77
CA ALA A 62 -3.55 15.29 -9.23
C ALA A 62 -3.60 15.06 -7.71
N VAL A 63 -4.30 15.91 -6.95
CA VAL A 63 -4.57 15.68 -5.52
C VAL A 63 -5.44 14.43 -5.33
N LEU A 64 -6.47 14.23 -6.15
CA LEU A 64 -7.28 13.01 -6.10
C LEU A 64 -6.45 11.76 -6.46
N GLN A 65 -5.62 11.86 -7.50
CA GLN A 65 -4.68 10.80 -7.88
C GLN A 65 -3.71 10.46 -6.74
N ALA A 66 -3.12 11.46 -6.08
CA ALA A 66 -2.22 11.24 -4.93
C ALA A 66 -2.96 10.63 -3.72
N ARG A 67 -4.20 11.04 -3.48
CA ARG A 67 -5.04 10.48 -2.40
C ARG A 67 -5.38 9.02 -2.64
N ASP A 68 -5.65 8.62 -3.87
CA ASP A 68 -5.87 7.22 -4.27
C ASP A 68 -4.66 6.34 -3.95
N TYR A 69 -3.48 6.75 -4.41
CA TYR A 69 -2.26 5.98 -4.16
C TYR A 69 -1.89 5.94 -2.68
N ASN A 70 -2.07 7.05 -1.95
CA ASN A 70 -1.85 7.06 -0.49
C ASN A 70 -2.88 6.20 0.25
N PHE A 71 -4.16 6.21 -0.16
CA PHE A 71 -5.19 5.37 0.43
C PHE A 71 -4.85 3.89 0.27
N SER A 72 -4.47 3.49 -0.95
CA SER A 72 -3.96 2.15 -1.24
C SER A 72 -2.74 1.81 -0.38
N ALA A 73 -1.80 2.74 -0.21
CA ALA A 73 -0.63 2.54 0.64
C ALA A 73 -0.95 2.32 2.13
N TYR A 74 -1.86 3.11 2.70
CA TYR A 74 -2.27 2.92 4.10
C TYR A 74 -2.99 1.59 4.31
N THR A 75 -3.87 1.22 3.38
CA THR A 75 -4.66 0.00 3.46
C THR A 75 -3.80 -1.24 3.21
N ASN A 76 -2.81 -1.21 2.31
CA ASN A 76 -1.82 -2.28 2.14
C ASN A 76 -1.03 -2.52 3.43
N ARG A 77 -0.55 -1.45 4.09
CA ARG A 77 0.16 -1.56 5.38
C ARG A 77 -0.73 -2.11 6.50
N ALA A 78 -2.00 -1.72 6.54
CA ALA A 78 -2.96 -2.26 7.50
C ALA A 78 -3.17 -3.77 7.27
N THR A 79 -3.35 -4.19 6.01
CA THR A 79 -3.50 -5.61 5.65
C THR A 79 -2.23 -6.41 5.98
N VAL A 80 -1.03 -5.85 5.80
CA VAL A 80 0.25 -6.48 6.22
C VAL A 80 0.24 -6.77 7.73
N ALA A 81 -0.13 -5.80 8.56
CA ALA A 81 -0.21 -5.99 10.02
C ALA A 81 -1.26 -7.05 10.41
N ASN A 82 -2.40 -7.05 9.72
CA ASN A 82 -3.43 -8.06 9.91
C ASN A 82 -2.95 -9.47 9.51
N GLN A 83 -2.14 -9.60 8.46
CA GLN A 83 -1.56 -10.89 8.04
C GLN A 83 -0.52 -11.41 9.02
N VAL A 84 0.29 -10.54 9.64
CA VAL A 84 1.16 -10.92 10.77
C VAL A 84 0.32 -11.47 11.92
N THR A 85 -0.79 -10.82 12.25
CA THR A 85 -1.71 -11.31 13.29
C THR A 85 -2.34 -12.65 12.91
N ALA A 86 -2.72 -12.83 11.64
CA ALA A 86 -3.24 -14.10 11.15
C ALA A 86 -2.22 -15.24 11.27
N ALA A 87 -0.95 -14.99 10.95
CA ALA A 87 0.13 -15.95 11.14
C ALA A 87 0.29 -16.33 12.62
N GLN A 88 0.27 -15.36 13.54
CA GLN A 88 0.37 -15.60 14.98
C GLN A 88 -0.82 -16.38 15.55
N VAL A 89 -2.04 -16.11 15.07
CA VAL A 89 -3.25 -16.84 15.48
C VAL A 89 -3.18 -18.31 15.07
N VAL A 90 -2.73 -18.59 13.84
CA VAL A 90 -2.52 -19.95 13.33
C VAL A 90 -1.38 -20.64 14.09
N ALA A 91 -0.28 -19.93 14.36
CA ALA A 91 0.83 -20.41 15.18
C ALA A 91 0.38 -20.84 16.58
N LEU A 92 -0.39 -20.00 17.27
CA LEU A 92 -0.84 -20.24 18.63
C LEU A 92 -1.78 -21.44 18.72
N LYS A 93 -2.68 -21.60 17.73
CA LYS A 93 -3.58 -22.76 17.66
C LYS A 93 -2.81 -24.08 17.48
N SER A 94 -1.86 -24.08 16.54
CA SER A 94 -1.01 -25.24 16.27
C SER A 94 -0.20 -25.65 17.50
N TRP A 95 0.41 -24.67 18.17
CA TRP A 95 1.20 -24.89 19.38
C TRP A 95 0.37 -25.45 20.55
N ILE A 96 -0.83 -24.91 20.82
CA ILE A 96 -1.66 -25.43 21.93
C ILE A 96 -2.24 -26.81 21.64
N ASP A 97 -2.54 -27.12 20.37
CA ASP A 97 -2.98 -28.47 19.97
C ASP A 97 -1.86 -29.49 20.11
N GLU A 98 -0.63 -29.13 19.74
CA GLU A 98 0.54 -29.98 19.93
C GLU A 98 0.79 -30.22 21.42
N LEU A 99 0.78 -29.17 22.23
CA LEU A 99 1.00 -29.29 23.67
C LEU A 99 -0.05 -30.19 24.33
N ASP A 100 -1.30 -30.10 23.87
CA ASP A 100 -2.39 -30.98 24.29
C ASP A 100 -2.19 -32.44 23.87
N ALA A 101 -1.73 -32.66 22.63
CA ALA A 101 -1.39 -33.99 22.14
C ALA A 101 -0.25 -34.59 22.98
N THR A 102 0.79 -33.82 23.29
CA THR A 102 1.93 -34.29 24.08
C THR A 102 1.55 -34.72 25.50
N TYR A 103 0.60 -34.03 26.15
CA TYR A 103 0.09 -34.43 27.46
C TYR A 103 -1.01 -35.49 27.42
N SER A 104 -1.50 -35.86 26.24
CA SER A 104 -2.49 -36.92 26.08
C SER A 104 -1.82 -38.30 26.13
N PRO A 105 -2.58 -39.36 26.46
CA PRO A 105 -2.10 -40.73 26.33
C PRO A 105 -1.71 -41.06 24.88
N SER A 106 -0.53 -41.66 24.70
CA SER A 106 0.03 -42.10 23.41
C SER A 106 0.77 -43.43 23.55
N ASP A 107 1.26 -43.97 22.42
CA ASP A 107 2.03 -45.22 22.43
C ASP A 107 3.35 -45.10 23.22
N LEU A 108 3.88 -43.89 23.36
CA LEU A 108 5.01 -43.61 24.23
C LEU A 108 4.70 -43.96 25.69
N ASP A 109 3.47 -43.70 26.17
CA ASP A 109 3.07 -44.08 27.53
C ASP A 109 3.04 -45.60 27.71
N ASN A 110 2.68 -46.36 26.66
CA ASN A 110 2.74 -47.82 26.68
C ASN A 110 4.19 -48.30 26.82
N THR A 111 5.14 -47.68 26.09
CA THR A 111 6.58 -47.97 26.23
C THR A 111 7.09 -47.64 27.63
N VAL A 112 6.70 -46.48 28.18
CA VAL A 112 7.11 -46.09 29.54
C VAL A 112 6.58 -47.06 30.59
N ASN A 113 5.30 -47.42 30.51
CA ASN A 113 4.68 -48.37 31.44
C ASN A 113 5.32 -49.76 31.39
N ALA A 114 5.83 -50.17 30.23
CA ALA A 114 6.48 -51.48 30.06
C ALA A 114 7.93 -51.49 30.55
N LEU A 115 8.68 -50.39 30.39
CA LEU A 115 10.14 -50.37 30.55
C LEU A 115 10.64 -49.65 31.81
N ALA A 116 9.91 -48.65 32.30
CA ALA A 116 10.31 -47.88 33.48
C ALA A 116 10.01 -48.63 34.78
N ASP A 117 10.89 -48.49 35.78
CA ASP A 117 10.65 -49.04 37.11
C ASP A 117 9.56 -48.24 37.85
N HIS A 118 9.49 -46.92 37.61
CA HIS A 118 8.59 -45.94 38.20
C HIS A 118 7.84 -45.13 37.13
N PRO A 119 6.96 -45.74 36.31
CA PRO A 119 6.25 -45.05 35.23
C PRO A 119 5.38 -43.87 35.71
N ALA A 120 5.01 -43.85 36.99
CA ALA A 120 4.32 -42.72 37.62
C ALA A 120 5.09 -41.40 37.54
N GLN A 121 6.43 -41.43 37.44
CA GLN A 121 7.28 -40.25 37.24
C GLN A 121 7.09 -39.59 35.88
N TRP A 122 6.53 -40.31 34.90
CA TRP A 122 6.18 -39.80 33.58
C TRP A 122 4.69 -39.46 33.48
N THR A 123 3.82 -40.36 33.95
CA THR A 123 2.37 -40.21 33.78
C THR A 123 1.77 -39.14 34.69
N THR A 124 2.23 -39.00 35.94
CA THR A 124 1.70 -38.00 36.88
C THR A 124 1.95 -36.57 36.39
N PRO A 125 3.18 -36.21 35.98
CA PRO A 125 3.44 -34.89 35.42
C PRO A 125 2.59 -34.61 34.15
N LYS A 126 2.46 -35.57 33.21
CA LYS A 126 1.60 -35.40 32.04
C LYS A 126 0.14 -35.11 32.41
N GLN A 127 -0.43 -35.82 33.38
CA GLN A 127 -1.81 -35.61 33.83
C GLN A 127 -2.03 -34.21 34.44
N ILE A 128 -1.06 -33.73 35.22
CA ILE A 128 -1.09 -32.36 35.77
C ILE A 128 -1.01 -31.35 34.62
N GLY A 129 -0.03 -31.50 33.72
CA GLY A 129 0.12 -30.63 32.56
C GLY A 129 -1.14 -30.56 31.71
N LYS A 130 -1.78 -31.71 31.43
CA LYS A 130 -3.07 -31.80 30.72
C LYS A 130 -4.17 -31.00 31.41
N ALA A 131 -4.29 -31.11 32.74
CA ALA A 131 -5.28 -30.39 33.51
C ALA A 131 -5.01 -28.87 33.52
N ASP A 132 -3.74 -28.47 33.62
CA ASP A 132 -3.32 -27.07 33.66
C ASP A 132 -3.57 -26.34 32.33
N ILE A 133 -3.34 -27.00 31.18
CA ILE A 133 -3.54 -26.38 29.86
C ILE A 133 -4.99 -26.42 29.39
N ALA A 134 -5.82 -27.33 29.90
CA ALA A 134 -7.21 -27.52 29.47
C ALA A 134 -8.04 -26.20 29.44
N PRO A 135 -8.04 -25.34 30.48
CA PRO A 135 -8.78 -24.08 30.44
C PRO A 135 -8.22 -23.10 29.41
N VAL A 136 -6.89 -23.07 29.22
CA VAL A 136 -6.24 -22.21 28.22
C VAL A 136 -6.62 -22.67 26.81
N ARG A 137 -6.53 -23.97 26.53
CA ARG A 137 -6.93 -24.56 25.25
C ARG A 137 -8.39 -24.29 24.94
N ALA A 138 -9.30 -24.55 25.87
CA ALA A 138 -10.73 -24.30 25.67
C ALA A 138 -11.02 -22.82 25.36
N THR A 139 -10.28 -21.90 25.99
CA THR A 139 -10.37 -20.47 25.70
C THR A 139 -9.86 -20.15 24.29
N LEU A 140 -8.72 -20.71 23.88
CA LEU A 140 -8.16 -20.50 22.55
C LEU A 140 -9.05 -21.10 21.45
N ASP A 141 -9.62 -22.29 21.66
CA ASP A 141 -10.54 -22.94 20.73
C ASP A 141 -11.81 -22.10 20.50
N ALA A 142 -12.29 -21.40 21.52
CA ALA A 142 -13.43 -20.50 21.41
C ALA A 142 -13.07 -19.16 20.73
N LEU A 143 -11.88 -18.62 21.02
CA LEU A 143 -11.50 -17.26 20.59
C LEU A 143 -10.84 -17.23 19.21
N LEU A 144 -9.88 -18.10 18.93
CA LEU A 144 -9.01 -18.01 17.75
C LEU A 144 -9.77 -18.07 16.41
N PRO A 145 -10.79 -18.93 16.21
CA PRO A 145 -11.58 -18.91 14.98
C PRO A 145 -12.32 -17.58 14.77
N THR A 146 -12.82 -16.97 15.86
CA THR A 146 -13.51 -15.68 15.81
C THR A 146 -12.54 -14.56 15.46
N VAL A 147 -11.36 -14.55 16.09
CA VAL A 147 -10.29 -13.58 15.80
C VAL A 147 -9.84 -13.70 14.35
N ALA A 148 -9.57 -14.92 13.86
CA ALA A 148 -9.15 -15.17 12.49
C ALA A 148 -10.18 -14.66 11.46
N ARG A 149 -11.47 -14.98 11.63
CA ARG A 149 -12.55 -14.53 10.73
C ARG A 149 -12.77 -13.02 10.76
N ASN A 150 -12.61 -12.40 11.93
CA ASN A 150 -12.73 -10.95 12.05
C ASN A 150 -11.58 -10.24 11.32
N ILE A 151 -10.35 -10.72 11.48
CA ILE A 151 -9.17 -10.22 10.75
C ILE A 151 -9.35 -10.42 9.24
N GLY A 152 -9.79 -11.61 8.81
CA GLY A 152 -10.07 -11.90 7.41
C GLY A 152 -11.15 -11.00 6.82
N SER A 153 -12.21 -10.75 7.58
CA SER A 153 -13.30 -9.85 7.19
C SER A 153 -12.84 -8.39 7.11
N LEU A 154 -11.98 -7.94 8.02
CA LEU A 154 -11.32 -6.63 7.95
C LEU A 154 -10.43 -6.52 6.71
N ASN A 155 -9.62 -7.54 6.42
CA ASN A 155 -8.80 -7.57 5.21
C ASN A 155 -9.65 -7.51 3.94
N ARG A 156 -10.78 -8.22 3.91
CA ARG A 156 -11.72 -8.19 2.78
C ARG A 156 -12.32 -6.81 2.60
N ALA A 157 -12.76 -6.18 3.69
CA ALA A 157 -13.28 -4.82 3.67
C ALA A 157 -12.23 -3.80 3.19
N LEU A 158 -10.97 -3.92 3.61
CA LEU A 158 -9.87 -3.06 3.15
C LEU A 158 -9.59 -3.26 1.65
N SER A 159 -9.55 -4.52 1.20
CA SER A 159 -9.37 -4.89 -0.20
C SER A 159 -10.50 -4.35 -1.10
N ASP A 160 -11.75 -4.50 -0.68
CA ASP A 160 -12.90 -3.96 -1.41
C ASP A 160 -12.92 -2.42 -1.35
N ALA A 161 -12.56 -1.82 -0.22
CA ALA A 161 -12.45 -0.38 -0.08
C ALA A 161 -11.40 0.21 -1.02
N GLN A 162 -10.24 -0.44 -1.18
CA GLN A 162 -9.22 -0.04 -2.17
C GLN A 162 -9.77 -0.04 -3.59
N ALA A 163 -10.38 -1.16 -4.01
CA ALA A 163 -10.94 -1.28 -5.35
C ALA A 163 -12.02 -0.22 -5.63
N ASN A 164 -12.92 -0.01 -4.66
CA ASN A 164 -13.99 0.97 -4.78
C ASN A 164 -13.48 2.41 -4.75
N TYR A 165 -12.52 2.73 -3.87
CA TYR A 165 -11.95 4.09 -3.78
C TYR A 165 -11.19 4.45 -5.06
N HIS A 166 -10.41 3.50 -5.58
CA HIS A 166 -9.70 3.65 -6.84
C HIS A 166 -10.66 3.96 -7.99
N ALA A 167 -11.68 3.11 -8.18
CA ALA A 167 -12.70 3.34 -9.22
C ALA A 167 -13.47 4.66 -9.04
N ALA A 168 -13.80 5.01 -7.78
CA ALA A 168 -14.50 6.26 -7.47
C ALA A 168 -13.65 7.49 -7.81
N VAL A 169 -12.33 7.46 -7.60
CA VAL A 169 -11.43 8.56 -7.98
C VAL A 169 -11.42 8.78 -9.49
N PHE A 170 -11.35 7.72 -10.29
CA PHE A 170 -11.44 7.83 -11.76
C PHE A 170 -12.74 8.47 -12.21
N ALA A 171 -13.87 8.09 -11.60
CA ALA A 171 -15.18 8.65 -11.92
C ALA A 171 -15.33 10.11 -11.44
N ALA A 172 -14.73 10.47 -10.31
CA ALA A 172 -14.91 11.77 -9.67
C ALA A 172 -14.01 12.88 -10.26
N VAL A 173 -12.89 12.54 -10.90
CA VAL A 173 -11.93 13.55 -11.42
C VAL A 173 -12.57 14.53 -12.41
N PRO A 174 -13.36 14.09 -13.42
CA PRO A 174 -14.00 15.02 -14.35
C PRO A 174 -14.91 16.05 -13.68
N ASP A 175 -15.82 15.59 -12.83
CA ASP A 175 -16.78 16.46 -12.13
C ASP A 175 -16.08 17.38 -11.12
N THR A 176 -15.06 16.88 -10.43
CA THR A 176 -14.26 17.68 -9.50
C THR A 176 -13.50 18.77 -10.25
N ALA A 177 -12.90 18.45 -11.39
CA ALA A 177 -12.18 19.43 -12.20
C ALA A 177 -13.11 20.54 -12.71
N ASP A 178 -14.32 20.19 -13.16
CA ASP A 178 -15.30 21.18 -13.61
C ASP A 178 -15.83 22.03 -12.45
N ALA A 179 -16.14 21.43 -11.30
CA ALA A 179 -16.56 22.16 -10.11
C ALA A 179 -15.48 23.15 -9.63
N ILE A 180 -14.21 22.74 -9.62
CA ILE A 180 -13.10 23.64 -9.29
C ILE A 180 -12.93 24.75 -10.34
N ALA A 181 -13.17 24.45 -11.62
CA ALA A 181 -13.13 25.45 -12.67
C ALA A 181 -14.18 26.56 -12.43
N GLN A 182 -15.43 26.15 -12.15
CA GLN A 182 -16.54 27.05 -11.86
C GLN A 182 -16.35 27.84 -10.55
N LEU A 183 -15.79 27.21 -9.51
CA LEU A 183 -15.48 27.90 -8.24
C LEU A 183 -14.45 29.01 -8.40
N ASN A 184 -13.46 28.83 -9.28
CA ASN A 184 -12.47 29.86 -9.59
C ASN A 184 -13.02 30.93 -10.55
N GLN A 185 -13.82 30.52 -11.53
CA GLN A 185 -14.48 31.39 -12.51
C GLN A 185 -15.85 30.79 -12.90
N PRO A 186 -16.99 31.37 -12.50
CA PRO A 186 -18.32 30.77 -12.72
C PRO A 186 -18.67 30.48 -14.19
N ASP A 187 -18.11 31.26 -15.11
CA ASP A 187 -18.35 31.16 -16.55
C ASP A 187 -17.36 30.19 -17.26
N THR A 188 -16.58 29.42 -16.49
CA THR A 188 -15.51 28.54 -16.99
C THR A 188 -15.80 27.09 -16.66
N HIS A 189 -15.68 26.24 -17.66
CA HIS A 189 -15.94 24.80 -17.57
C HIS A 189 -14.75 24.01 -18.08
N VAL A 190 -14.61 22.76 -17.67
CA VAL A 190 -13.76 21.81 -18.39
C VAL A 190 -14.35 21.61 -19.79
N THR A 191 -13.50 21.58 -20.82
CA THR A 191 -13.96 21.38 -22.19
C THR A 191 -14.80 20.10 -22.28
N ALA A 192 -16.00 20.20 -22.85
CA ALA A 192 -16.92 19.07 -22.95
C ALA A 192 -16.28 17.87 -23.67
N GLY A 193 -16.45 16.67 -23.11
CA GLY A 193 -15.87 15.44 -23.67
C GLY A 193 -14.34 15.36 -23.58
N TYR A 194 -13.68 16.28 -22.88
CA TYR A 194 -12.22 16.31 -22.80
C TYR A 194 -11.65 14.97 -22.31
N PHE A 195 -12.14 14.43 -21.19
CA PHE A 195 -11.65 13.17 -20.62
C PHE A 195 -12.00 11.92 -21.46
N THR A 196 -13.01 12.00 -22.33
CA THR A 196 -13.50 10.86 -23.14
C THR A 196 -13.11 10.95 -24.61
N SER A 197 -12.49 12.05 -25.03
CA SER A 197 -12.09 12.27 -26.42
C SER A 197 -10.90 11.40 -26.82
N ALA A 198 -10.85 11.02 -28.11
CA ALA A 198 -9.72 10.29 -28.71
C ALA A 198 -8.37 11.01 -28.49
N ARG A 199 -8.40 12.34 -28.36
CA ARG A 199 -7.22 13.18 -28.06
C ARG A 199 -6.53 12.79 -26.76
N ASN A 200 -7.28 12.43 -25.72
CA ASN A 200 -6.74 12.14 -24.39
C ASN A 200 -6.78 10.64 -24.04
N ALA A 201 -7.15 9.79 -25.00
CA ALA A 201 -7.25 8.34 -24.80
C ALA A 201 -5.93 7.73 -24.32
N ALA A 202 -4.78 8.19 -24.83
CA ALA A 202 -3.46 7.71 -24.41
C ALA A 202 -3.14 8.07 -22.94
N GLN A 203 -3.55 9.25 -22.49
CA GLN A 203 -3.36 9.70 -21.11
C GLN A 203 -4.25 8.91 -20.14
N LEU A 204 -5.52 8.73 -20.51
CA LEU A 204 -6.45 7.91 -19.73
C LEU A 204 -5.97 6.45 -19.66
N ALA A 205 -5.48 5.89 -20.77
CA ALA A 205 -4.91 4.56 -20.79
C ALA A 205 -3.67 4.45 -19.88
N ALA A 206 -2.76 5.42 -19.94
CA ALA A 206 -1.58 5.46 -19.08
C ALA A 206 -1.94 5.52 -17.59
N TRP A 207 -2.95 6.32 -17.22
CA TRP A 207 -3.43 6.39 -15.84
C TRP A 207 -4.12 5.10 -15.41
N ASN A 208 -5.04 4.56 -16.22
CA ASN A 208 -5.74 3.30 -15.94
C ASN A 208 -4.79 2.10 -15.78
N SER A 209 -3.68 2.09 -16.51
CA SER A 209 -2.70 1.00 -16.48
C SER A 209 -1.55 1.25 -15.52
N TYR A 210 -1.57 2.32 -14.74
CA TYR A 210 -0.46 2.63 -13.83
C TYR A 210 -0.44 1.70 -12.63
N THR A 211 -1.63 1.46 -12.08
CA THR A 211 -1.86 0.55 -10.97
C THR A 211 -2.75 -0.59 -11.41
N ALA A 212 -2.64 -1.73 -10.73
CA ALA A 212 -3.51 -2.87 -10.96
C ALA A 212 -3.91 -3.51 -9.63
N THR A 213 -5.10 -4.12 -9.64
CA THR A 213 -5.49 -5.06 -8.59
C THR A 213 -4.78 -6.39 -8.82
N LEU A 214 -3.82 -6.71 -7.95
CA LEU A 214 -3.13 -8.00 -7.94
C LEU A 214 -3.91 -8.99 -7.07
N THR A 215 -4.01 -10.25 -7.50
CA THR A 215 -4.70 -11.33 -6.77
C THR A 215 -3.68 -12.42 -6.43
N PRO A 216 -3.12 -12.44 -5.21
CA PRO A 216 -1.98 -13.30 -4.91
C PRO A 216 -2.38 -14.76 -4.67
N ALA A 217 -3.49 -14.99 -3.98
CA ALA A 217 -3.96 -16.34 -3.64
C ALA A 217 -4.20 -17.18 -4.91
N GLY A 218 -3.65 -18.40 -4.92
CA GLY A 218 -3.67 -19.32 -6.05
C GLY A 218 -2.51 -19.16 -7.04
N THR A 219 -1.55 -18.26 -6.78
CA THR A 219 -0.41 -18.02 -7.68
C THR A 219 0.92 -18.46 -7.06
N LEU A 220 1.83 -19.02 -7.88
CA LEU A 220 3.15 -19.48 -7.44
C LEU A 220 4.30 -18.48 -7.70
N GLY A 221 4.05 -17.42 -8.48
CA GLY A 221 5.05 -16.42 -8.84
C GLY A 221 5.42 -15.47 -7.70
N GLN A 222 6.34 -14.53 -7.96
CA GLN A 222 6.64 -13.45 -7.01
C GLN A 222 5.44 -12.52 -6.83
N ASP A 223 5.30 -11.96 -5.64
CA ASP A 223 4.29 -10.97 -5.28
C ASP A 223 4.82 -10.04 -4.20
N ASP A 224 4.72 -8.74 -4.41
CA ASP A 224 5.31 -7.72 -3.52
C ASP A 224 4.67 -7.76 -2.12
N PHE A 225 3.35 -8.01 -2.03
CA PHE A 225 2.67 -8.15 -0.74
C PHE A 225 3.19 -9.36 0.02
N ALA A 226 3.27 -10.52 -0.65
CA ALA A 226 3.83 -11.74 -0.08
C ALA A 226 5.27 -11.52 0.40
N ASP A 227 6.12 -10.86 -0.40
CA ASP A 227 7.50 -10.53 -0.05
C ASP A 227 7.59 -9.70 1.24
N VAL A 228 6.69 -8.74 1.42
CA VAL A 228 6.63 -7.90 2.63
C VAL A 228 6.21 -8.72 3.85
N VAL A 229 5.15 -9.53 3.75
CA VAL A 229 4.64 -10.27 4.93
C VAL A 229 5.51 -11.47 5.31
N THR A 230 6.26 -12.05 4.36
CA THR A 230 7.19 -13.15 4.65
C THR A 230 8.63 -12.69 4.83
N ASN A 231 8.90 -11.38 4.96
CA ASN A 231 10.26 -10.92 5.12
C ASN A 231 10.86 -11.44 6.44
N GLY A 232 11.93 -12.23 6.33
CA GLY A 232 12.48 -12.91 7.49
C GLY A 232 13.16 -12.02 8.53
N THR A 233 13.42 -10.76 8.20
CA THR A 233 13.91 -9.78 9.16
C THR A 233 12.80 -9.12 9.98
N THR A 234 11.55 -9.13 9.49
CA THR A 234 10.41 -8.43 10.13
C THR A 234 9.46 -9.37 10.86
N LEU A 235 9.41 -10.64 10.47
CA LEU A 235 8.63 -11.66 11.21
C LEU A 235 9.14 -11.79 12.65
N ASP A 236 8.26 -12.11 13.59
CA ASP A 236 8.65 -12.40 14.97
C ASP A 236 9.23 -13.83 15.11
N ARG A 237 9.92 -14.11 16.22
CA ARG A 237 10.53 -15.43 16.45
C ARG A 237 9.47 -16.52 16.57
N PHE A 238 8.34 -16.25 17.23
CA PHE A 238 7.30 -17.24 17.47
C PHE A 238 6.64 -17.72 16.17
N VAL A 239 6.49 -16.87 15.17
CA VAL A 239 6.04 -17.27 13.82
C VAL A 239 7.13 -18.07 13.10
N LYS A 240 8.38 -17.61 13.14
CA LYS A 240 9.49 -18.23 12.39
C LYS A 240 9.88 -19.62 12.87
N ASN A 241 10.10 -19.76 14.16
CA ASN A 241 10.69 -20.95 14.77
C ASN A 241 10.40 -20.98 16.27
N ARG A 242 9.73 -22.04 16.71
CA ARG A 242 9.35 -22.33 18.09
C ARG A 242 10.21 -23.40 18.75
N ASP A 243 11.40 -23.67 18.20
CA ASP A 243 12.35 -24.65 18.72
C ASP A 243 12.52 -24.58 20.25
N SER A 244 12.39 -25.72 20.90
CA SER A 244 12.70 -25.84 22.32
C SER A 244 13.32 -27.19 22.64
N VAL A 245 14.50 -27.11 23.26
CA VAL A 245 15.22 -28.26 23.83
C VAL A 245 14.90 -28.48 25.31
N ARG A 246 14.02 -27.65 25.91
CA ARG A 246 13.65 -27.72 27.32
C ARG A 246 12.15 -27.90 27.46
N SER A 247 11.77 -28.97 28.15
CA SER A 247 10.48 -29.07 28.82
C SER A 247 10.36 -27.87 29.76
N VAL A 248 9.41 -26.98 29.49
CA VAL A 248 9.11 -25.83 30.34
C VAL A 248 8.86 -26.35 31.75
N ALA A 249 9.53 -25.79 32.76
CA ALA A 249 9.28 -26.16 34.16
C ALA A 249 7.79 -26.02 34.47
N PRO A 250 7.17 -26.96 35.21
CA PRO A 250 7.67 -28.23 35.75
C PRO A 250 8.08 -29.25 34.68
N ASN A 251 9.06 -30.16 34.94
CA ASN A 251 9.61 -31.16 34.01
C ASN A 251 8.59 -32.20 33.47
N PHE A 252 7.48 -31.76 32.88
CA PHE A 252 6.31 -32.56 32.52
C PHE A 252 6.53 -33.51 31.34
N GLN A 253 7.68 -33.43 30.68
CA GLN A 253 8.02 -34.17 29.46
C GLN A 253 9.45 -34.76 29.53
N GLN A 254 9.90 -35.12 30.74
CA GLN A 254 11.18 -35.77 30.95
C GLN A 254 11.02 -36.96 31.90
N LEU A 255 11.81 -37.99 31.68
CA LEU A 255 11.95 -39.11 32.60
C LEU A 255 13.43 -39.36 32.85
N ASN A 256 13.79 -39.59 34.10
CA ASN A 256 15.11 -40.11 34.48
C ASN A 256 14.89 -41.18 35.54
N ASP A 257 14.86 -42.42 35.10
CA ASP A 257 14.50 -43.58 35.90
C ASP A 257 15.42 -44.77 35.58
N SER A 258 15.22 -45.90 36.25
CA SER A 258 15.85 -47.17 35.95
C SER A 258 14.94 -48.10 35.14
N ALA A 259 15.55 -49.07 34.46
CA ALA A 259 14.84 -50.12 33.71
C ALA A 259 15.17 -51.51 34.26
N ASN A 260 15.37 -51.64 35.58
CA ASN A 260 15.94 -52.83 36.18
C ASN A 260 15.07 -54.08 35.96
N LYS A 261 13.75 -53.90 35.88
CA LYS A 261 12.80 -54.98 35.59
C LYS A 261 13.07 -55.72 34.28
N ILE A 262 13.59 -55.01 33.26
CA ILE A 262 13.75 -55.54 31.90
C ILE A 262 15.24 -55.62 31.49
N CYS A 263 16.04 -54.62 31.87
CA CYS A 263 17.44 -54.50 31.48
C CYS A 263 18.44 -54.99 32.56
N GLY A 264 17.95 -55.46 33.72
CA GLY A 264 18.79 -55.89 34.83
C GLY A 264 19.32 -54.74 35.69
N SER A 265 19.96 -55.10 36.82
CA SER A 265 20.39 -54.15 37.85
C SER A 265 21.40 -53.12 37.34
N GLY A 266 21.18 -51.85 37.66
CA GLY A 266 22.06 -50.74 37.28
C GLY A 266 21.77 -50.17 35.89
N SER A 267 20.63 -50.54 35.30
CA SER A 267 20.17 -50.01 34.01
C SER A 267 19.51 -48.64 34.17
N SER A 268 19.54 -47.86 33.09
CA SER A 268 18.93 -46.53 33.03
C SER A 268 17.92 -46.43 31.90
N PHE A 269 16.89 -45.61 32.13
CA PHE A 269 15.92 -45.21 31.15
C PHE A 269 15.64 -43.72 31.29
N THR A 270 16.06 -42.96 30.27
CA THR A 270 15.84 -41.51 30.23
C THR A 270 15.01 -41.14 29.02
N ILE A 271 14.14 -40.14 29.18
CA ILE A 271 13.39 -39.52 28.11
C ILE A 271 13.62 -38.02 28.16
N ASN A 272 13.97 -37.43 27.02
CA ASN A 272 13.96 -35.99 26.83
C ASN A 272 13.11 -35.64 25.62
N VAL A 273 12.16 -34.71 25.77
CA VAL A 273 11.33 -34.26 24.65
C VAL A 273 11.89 -32.95 24.09
N THR A 274 12.06 -32.91 22.77
CA THR A 274 12.32 -31.69 22.01
C THR A 274 11.07 -31.27 21.27
N HIS A 275 10.88 -29.97 21.09
CA HIS A 275 9.78 -29.40 20.34
C HIS A 275 10.33 -28.61 19.15
N ASP A 276 9.73 -28.82 17.99
CA ASP A 276 10.05 -28.15 16.74
C ASP A 276 8.74 -27.67 16.10
N GLY A 277 8.74 -26.46 15.58
CA GLY A 277 7.54 -25.91 14.96
C GLY A 277 7.72 -24.50 14.44
N GLY A 278 6.78 -24.07 13.61
CA GLY A 278 6.79 -22.76 13.00
C GLY A 278 5.62 -22.59 12.06
N THR A 279 5.58 -21.42 11.43
CA THR A 279 4.45 -21.00 10.61
C THR A 279 4.97 -20.39 9.33
N GLN A 280 4.43 -20.85 8.20
CA GLN A 280 4.83 -20.40 6.88
C GLN A 280 3.60 -20.06 6.04
N LEU A 281 3.74 -19.04 5.18
CA LEU A 281 2.74 -18.76 4.15
C LEU A 281 2.85 -19.85 3.09
N ARG A 282 1.72 -20.45 2.67
CA ARG A 282 1.73 -21.43 1.58
C ARG A 282 2.28 -20.81 0.29
N SER A 283 2.95 -21.61 -0.54
CA SER A 283 3.59 -21.16 -1.78
C SER A 283 2.61 -20.51 -2.76
N ASP A 284 1.35 -20.95 -2.75
CA ASP A 284 0.23 -20.41 -3.52
C ASP A 284 -0.40 -19.15 -2.89
N LYS A 285 0.09 -18.70 -1.73
CA LYS A 285 -0.40 -17.54 -0.97
C LYS A 285 -1.87 -17.65 -0.54
N SER A 286 -2.45 -18.85 -0.57
CA SER A 286 -3.85 -19.07 -0.21
C SER A 286 -4.10 -19.03 1.29
N GLY A 287 -3.05 -18.94 2.11
CA GLY A 287 -3.11 -18.77 3.56
C GLY A 287 -1.86 -19.26 4.26
N TRP A 288 -1.79 -18.99 5.56
CA TRP A 288 -0.78 -19.46 6.48
C TRP A 288 -1.09 -20.88 6.94
N GLN A 289 -0.02 -21.63 7.19
CA GLN A 289 -0.08 -22.95 7.80
C GLN A 289 1.00 -23.08 8.86
N SER A 290 0.65 -23.75 9.95
CA SER A 290 1.51 -23.97 11.08
C SER A 290 1.48 -25.45 11.44
N ILE A 291 2.66 -25.98 11.75
CA ILE A 291 2.83 -27.31 12.30
C ILE A 291 3.78 -27.21 13.47
N ASP A 292 3.42 -27.89 14.54
CA ASP A 292 4.21 -28.08 15.74
C ASP A 292 4.31 -29.58 16.03
N ALA A 293 5.47 -30.02 16.46
CA ALA A 293 5.77 -31.42 16.73
C ALA A 293 6.71 -31.55 17.91
N SER A 294 6.43 -32.51 18.79
CA SER A 294 7.33 -32.92 19.85
C SER A 294 7.86 -34.32 19.61
N THR A 295 9.18 -34.48 19.71
CA THR A 295 9.89 -35.75 19.59
C THR A 295 10.44 -36.16 20.94
N ALA A 296 10.09 -37.36 21.39
CA ALA A 296 10.68 -37.98 22.57
C ALA A 296 11.95 -38.75 22.18
N HIS A 297 13.06 -38.37 22.82
CA HIS A 297 14.36 -39.04 22.71
C HIS A 297 14.53 -39.99 23.91
N LEU A 298 14.32 -41.28 23.68
CA LEU A 298 14.46 -42.33 24.69
C LEU A 298 15.90 -42.87 24.65
N ARG A 299 16.50 -43.08 25.82
CA ARG A 299 17.77 -43.80 25.97
C ARG A 299 17.64 -44.87 27.03
N ILE A 300 17.74 -46.13 26.60
CA ILE A 300 17.58 -47.31 27.45
C ILE A 300 18.90 -48.08 27.43
N SER A 301 19.50 -48.31 28.59
CA SER A 301 20.88 -48.83 28.66
C SER A 301 21.10 -50.18 27.98
N CYS A 302 20.08 -51.04 27.89
CA CYS A 302 20.20 -52.35 27.24
C CYS A 302 19.68 -52.41 25.79
N ILE A 303 18.97 -51.39 25.31
CA ILE A 303 18.37 -51.36 23.96
C ILE A 303 19.06 -50.33 23.07
N GLY A 304 19.48 -49.19 23.63
CA GLY A 304 20.06 -48.06 22.91
C GLY A 304 19.14 -46.84 22.89
N SER A 305 19.34 -45.98 21.90
CA SER A 305 18.53 -44.77 21.68
C SER A 305 17.40 -45.04 20.71
N ILE A 306 16.22 -44.52 21.02
CA ILE A 306 15.01 -44.64 20.20
C ILE A 306 14.32 -43.27 20.17
N GLU A 307 13.76 -42.88 19.04
CA GLU A 307 12.89 -41.71 18.93
C GLU A 307 11.43 -42.15 18.82
N SER A 308 10.53 -41.35 19.38
CA SER A 308 9.09 -41.60 19.33
C SER A 308 8.33 -40.27 19.26
N GLU A 309 7.17 -40.30 18.61
CA GLU A 309 6.27 -39.15 18.57
C GLU A 309 5.71 -38.87 19.96
N ALA A 310 6.02 -37.70 20.53
CA ALA A 310 5.45 -37.29 21.81
C ALA A 310 4.09 -36.61 21.60
N GLY A 311 3.99 -35.74 20.60
CA GLY A 311 2.76 -35.06 20.21
C GLY A 311 2.93 -34.27 18.92
N ARG A 312 1.80 -33.91 18.32
CA ARG A 312 1.75 -33.12 17.08
C ARG A 312 0.51 -32.24 17.06
N GLY A 313 0.61 -31.10 16.40
CA GLY A 313 -0.49 -30.16 16.23
C GLY A 313 -0.34 -29.35 14.95
N GLY A 314 -1.47 -28.97 14.37
CA GLY A 314 -1.52 -28.19 13.15
C GLY A 314 -2.67 -27.20 13.17
N SER A 315 -2.46 -26.05 12.56
CA SER A 315 -3.53 -25.12 12.23
C SER A 315 -3.25 -24.42 10.91
N ALA A 316 -4.32 -23.97 10.25
CA ALA A 316 -4.21 -23.17 9.04
C ALA A 316 -5.24 -22.04 9.01
N ASN A 317 -5.10 -21.16 8.04
CA ASN A 317 -6.19 -20.34 7.53
C ASN A 317 -6.24 -20.39 5.99
N GLY A 318 -7.28 -19.82 5.41
CA GLY A 318 -7.56 -19.87 3.98
C GLY A 318 -8.01 -21.25 3.52
N ASN A 319 -8.07 -21.46 2.21
CA ASN A 319 -8.48 -22.73 1.66
C ASN A 319 -7.37 -23.78 1.82
N ILE A 320 -7.67 -24.88 2.52
CA ILE A 320 -6.75 -25.98 2.80
C ILE A 320 -6.97 -27.20 1.89
N THR A 321 -7.87 -27.17 0.90
CA THR A 321 -8.09 -28.33 0.03
C THR A 321 -6.90 -28.65 -0.89
N SER A 322 -6.04 -27.66 -1.13
CA SER A 322 -4.95 -27.72 -2.11
C SER A 322 -3.57 -27.50 -1.48
N TYR A 323 -3.40 -27.85 -0.20
CA TYR A 323 -2.14 -27.63 0.52
C TYR A 323 -0.98 -28.53 0.03
N MET A 324 -1.29 -29.62 -0.67
CA MET A 324 -0.33 -30.48 -1.38
C MET A 324 -0.50 -30.33 -2.89
N THR A 325 0.60 -30.34 -3.62
CA THR A 325 0.64 -30.31 -5.08
C THR A 325 0.22 -31.65 -5.68
N HIS A 326 0.61 -32.78 -5.06
CA HIS A 326 0.38 -34.14 -5.60
C HIS A 326 -0.14 -35.15 -4.54
N PRO A 327 -1.33 -34.92 -3.96
CA PRO A 327 -1.88 -35.83 -2.95
C PRO A 327 -2.04 -37.27 -3.51
N PRO A 328 -1.76 -38.33 -2.71
CA PRO A 328 -1.48 -38.31 -1.27
C PRO A 328 0.00 -38.13 -0.90
N PHE A 329 0.89 -37.87 -1.87
CA PHE A 329 2.33 -37.78 -1.63
C PHE A 329 2.78 -36.32 -1.57
N ALA A 330 3.42 -35.94 -0.47
CA ALA A 330 4.04 -34.62 -0.35
C ALA A 330 5.24 -34.51 -1.30
N ALA A 331 5.22 -33.54 -2.21
CA ALA A 331 6.39 -33.15 -2.97
C ALA A 331 7.28 -32.24 -2.13
N TRP A 332 8.57 -32.12 -2.48
CA TRP A 332 9.49 -31.24 -1.74
C TRP A 332 9.02 -29.77 -1.72
N GLN A 333 8.30 -29.33 -2.75
CA GLN A 333 7.71 -27.99 -2.84
C GLN A 333 6.60 -27.76 -1.80
N ASP A 334 5.89 -28.80 -1.37
CA ASP A 334 4.80 -28.68 -0.40
C ASP A 334 5.34 -28.36 1.01
N TRP A 335 6.60 -28.71 1.25
CA TRP A 335 7.37 -28.35 2.45
C TRP A 335 7.97 -26.95 2.38
N GLN A 336 7.92 -26.29 1.22
CA GLN A 336 8.43 -24.95 1.00
C GLN A 336 7.28 -23.93 0.97
N GLY A 337 7.28 -23.04 1.97
CA GLY A 337 6.44 -21.86 1.99
C GLY A 337 6.97 -20.77 1.06
N TYR A 338 6.15 -19.74 0.87
CA TYR A 338 6.57 -18.54 0.16
C TYR A 338 7.73 -17.83 0.91
N GLY A 339 8.62 -17.17 0.17
CA GLY A 339 9.75 -16.41 0.74
C GLY A 339 10.95 -17.27 1.15
N GLY A 340 10.98 -18.55 0.79
CA GLY A 340 12.10 -19.46 1.09
C GLY A 340 12.09 -20.05 2.49
N TYR A 341 11.03 -19.81 3.27
CA TYR A 341 10.73 -20.55 4.49
C TYR A 341 10.35 -21.99 4.16
N PHE A 342 10.90 -22.97 4.86
CA PHE A 342 10.55 -24.37 4.65
C PHE A 342 10.60 -25.15 5.97
N ASN A 343 10.05 -26.37 5.94
CA ASN A 343 9.97 -27.27 7.10
C ASN A 343 9.38 -26.60 8.35
N PHE A 344 8.48 -25.62 8.18
CA PHE A 344 7.86 -24.91 9.29
C PHE A 344 8.92 -24.37 10.28
N GLY A 345 10.06 -23.87 9.78
CA GLY A 345 11.10 -23.28 10.63
C GLY A 345 12.08 -24.28 11.26
N TYR A 346 11.90 -25.59 11.06
CA TYR A 346 12.83 -26.61 11.53
C TYR A 346 14.20 -26.47 10.84
N THR A 347 15.25 -26.31 11.65
CA THR A 347 16.62 -26.05 11.18
C THR A 347 17.51 -27.29 11.15
N GLY A 348 17.04 -28.45 11.64
CA GLY A 348 17.82 -29.69 11.63
C GLY A 348 17.97 -30.32 10.24
N SER A 349 17.30 -29.76 9.23
CA SER A 349 17.45 -30.15 7.82
C SER A 349 17.59 -28.92 6.94
N ALA A 350 18.51 -29.00 5.97
CA ALA A 350 18.69 -27.98 4.93
C ALA A 350 17.86 -28.26 3.66
N THR A 351 17.12 -29.37 3.63
CA THR A 351 16.36 -29.81 2.46
C THR A 351 14.87 -29.88 2.80
N PRO A 352 13.98 -29.23 2.02
CA PRO A 352 12.53 -29.29 2.23
C PRO A 352 12.02 -30.74 2.27
N GLY A 353 11.29 -31.09 3.34
CA GLY A 353 10.67 -32.40 3.56
C GLY A 353 11.62 -33.55 3.89
N TRP A 354 12.92 -33.28 4.02
CA TRP A 354 13.93 -34.30 4.31
C TRP A 354 14.32 -34.27 5.78
N GLN A 355 14.43 -35.44 6.44
CA GLN A 355 14.90 -35.57 7.83
C GLN A 355 14.21 -34.60 8.81
N VAL A 356 12.94 -34.28 8.54
CA VAL A 356 12.07 -33.57 9.47
C VAL A 356 11.64 -34.54 10.58
N PRO A 357 11.28 -34.05 11.79
CA PRO A 357 10.76 -34.91 12.85
C PRO A 357 9.57 -35.75 12.38
N ASP A 358 9.51 -37.02 12.80
CA ASP A 358 8.46 -37.96 12.36
C ASP A 358 7.04 -37.43 12.68
N ALA A 359 6.85 -36.86 13.87
CA ALA A 359 5.60 -36.23 14.29
C ALA A 359 5.18 -35.06 13.38
N MET A 360 6.15 -34.28 12.87
CA MET A 360 5.90 -33.22 11.89
C MET A 360 5.50 -33.80 10.54
N ALA A 361 6.18 -34.87 10.10
CA ALA A 361 5.85 -35.58 8.87
C ALA A 361 4.43 -36.18 8.92
N GLU A 362 4.05 -36.78 10.05
CA GLU A 362 2.70 -37.33 10.24
C GLU A 362 1.64 -36.21 10.29
N GLN A 363 1.89 -35.12 11.03
CA GLN A 363 0.98 -33.97 11.01
C GLN A 363 0.79 -33.44 9.60
N PHE A 364 1.87 -33.31 8.82
CA PHE A 364 1.80 -32.85 7.44
C PHE A 364 0.99 -33.80 6.55
N ARG A 365 1.13 -35.12 6.73
CA ARG A 365 0.35 -36.14 6.00
C ARG A 365 -1.15 -36.05 6.30
N GLU A 366 -1.52 -35.84 7.56
CA GLU A 366 -2.92 -35.63 7.96
C GLU A 366 -3.46 -34.29 7.46
N GLY A 367 -2.56 -33.31 7.34
CA GLY A 367 -2.81 -31.98 6.82
C GLY A 367 -2.45 -30.90 7.84
N PRO A 368 -2.43 -29.63 7.42
CA PRO A 368 -1.98 -28.52 8.26
C PRO A 368 -2.96 -28.18 9.38
N GLY A 369 -3.96 -29.03 9.67
CA GLY A 369 -5.03 -28.77 10.63
C GLY A 369 -6.21 -27.97 10.06
N PRO A 370 -7.26 -27.75 10.88
CA PRO A 370 -8.46 -27.05 10.45
C PRO A 370 -8.17 -25.58 10.11
N SER A 371 -8.87 -25.08 9.10
CA SER A 371 -8.81 -23.67 8.73
C SER A 371 -9.62 -22.81 9.71
N LEU A 372 -8.97 -21.83 10.33
CA LEU A 372 -9.61 -20.87 11.24
C LEU A 372 -10.48 -19.85 10.49
N ASP A 373 -10.13 -19.57 9.23
CA ASP A 373 -10.92 -18.77 8.29
C ASP A 373 -10.70 -19.27 6.86
N ALA A 374 -11.58 -20.13 6.38
CA ALA A 374 -11.47 -20.75 5.06
C ALA A 374 -11.71 -19.77 3.90
N VAL A 375 -12.38 -18.64 4.13
CA VAL A 375 -12.86 -17.74 3.08
C VAL A 375 -11.87 -16.60 2.85
N ASN A 376 -11.40 -15.95 3.92
CA ASN A 376 -10.58 -14.73 3.82
C ASN A 376 -9.18 -14.88 4.44
N GLY A 377 -8.76 -16.09 4.81
CA GLY A 377 -7.46 -16.32 5.46
C GLY A 377 -6.23 -16.22 4.53
N GLY A 378 -6.44 -16.23 3.21
CA GLY A 378 -5.37 -16.03 2.22
C GLY A 378 -4.96 -14.58 2.03
N LEU A 379 -3.98 -14.35 1.15
CA LEU A 379 -3.69 -13.02 0.66
C LEU A 379 -4.80 -12.58 -0.31
N LEU A 380 -5.54 -11.54 0.08
CA LEU A 380 -6.65 -10.99 -0.69
C LEU A 380 -6.15 -10.04 -1.77
N PRO A 381 -7.00 -9.68 -2.76
CA PRO A 381 -6.62 -8.75 -3.79
C PRO A 381 -6.18 -7.39 -3.23
N TYR A 382 -5.17 -6.75 -3.82
CA TYR A 382 -4.69 -5.45 -3.39
C TYR A 382 -4.27 -4.59 -4.57
N GLN A 383 -4.26 -3.27 -4.40
CA GLN A 383 -3.76 -2.34 -5.42
C GLN A 383 -2.25 -2.19 -5.31
N GLU A 384 -1.54 -2.21 -6.44
CA GLU A 384 -0.12 -1.87 -6.53
C GLU A 384 0.22 -1.21 -7.87
N VAL A 385 1.33 -0.47 -7.93
CA VAL A 385 1.89 0.06 -9.16
C VAL A 385 2.44 -1.09 -10.01
N ILE A 386 2.18 -1.08 -11.32
CA ILE A 386 2.65 -2.14 -12.19
C ILE A 386 4.16 -2.03 -12.43
N GLY A 387 4.89 -3.08 -12.08
CA GLY A 387 6.33 -3.18 -12.29
C GLY A 387 7.14 -2.27 -11.37
N LYS A 388 8.35 -1.90 -11.78
CA LYS A 388 9.25 -1.05 -11.00
C LYS A 388 9.41 0.31 -11.69
N PRO A 389 8.51 1.27 -11.46
CA PRO A 389 8.57 2.57 -12.12
C PRO A 389 9.87 3.29 -11.74
N LEU A 390 10.73 3.53 -12.73
CA LEU A 390 11.99 4.28 -12.51
C LEU A 390 11.73 5.78 -12.31
N ALA A 391 10.61 6.28 -12.83
CA ALA A 391 10.21 7.66 -12.65
C ALA A 391 9.40 7.81 -11.35
N ALA A 392 9.79 8.78 -10.52
CA ALA A 392 9.06 9.18 -9.32
C ALA A 392 7.71 9.88 -9.61
N LYS A 393 7.17 9.74 -10.82
CA LYS A 393 6.04 10.48 -11.33
C LYS A 393 4.96 9.51 -11.80
N ALA A 394 3.74 9.70 -11.33
CA ALA A 394 2.57 9.06 -11.90
C ALA A 394 2.22 9.66 -13.27
N PRO A 395 1.34 9.00 -14.05
CA PRO A 395 0.85 9.56 -15.30
C PRO A 395 0.21 10.92 -15.07
N ARG A 396 0.58 11.86 -15.93
CA ARG A 396 0.00 13.21 -15.99
C ARG A 396 -1.51 13.13 -16.19
N ILE A 397 -2.22 14.08 -15.59
CA ILE A 397 -3.60 14.43 -15.89
C ILE A 397 -3.55 15.86 -16.42
N THR A 398 -3.90 16.02 -17.70
CA THR A 398 -3.94 17.28 -18.41
C THR A 398 -5.39 17.69 -18.46
N ILE A 399 -5.71 18.96 -18.23
CA ILE A 399 -7.08 19.48 -18.23
C ILE A 399 -7.13 20.72 -19.10
N GLU A 400 -8.08 20.74 -20.02
CA GLU A 400 -8.43 21.94 -20.78
C GLU A 400 -9.70 22.54 -20.19
N VAL A 401 -9.62 23.82 -19.87
CA VAL A 401 -10.78 24.62 -19.49
C VAL A 401 -11.14 25.59 -20.61
N THR A 402 -12.42 25.86 -20.77
CA THR A 402 -12.98 26.73 -21.80
C THR A 402 -13.88 27.78 -21.15
N ARG A 403 -13.85 28.98 -21.73
CA ARG A 403 -14.69 30.11 -21.33
C ARG A 403 -15.23 30.83 -22.55
N GLY A 404 -16.54 31.06 -22.59
CA GLY A 404 -17.20 31.78 -23.68
C GLY A 404 -16.65 33.19 -23.86
N SER A 405 -16.40 33.59 -25.11
CA SER A 405 -15.82 34.90 -25.42
C SER A 405 -16.72 36.09 -25.08
N ASP A 406 -18.03 35.85 -25.03
CA ASP A 406 -19.09 36.75 -24.58
C ASP A 406 -19.02 37.07 -23.08
N THR A 407 -18.44 36.18 -22.28
CA THR A 407 -18.32 36.35 -20.82
C THR A 407 -17.05 37.11 -20.38
N LEU A 408 -16.20 37.52 -21.32
CA LEU A 408 -14.88 38.10 -21.05
C LEU A 408 -14.92 39.58 -20.70
N VAL A 409 -15.91 40.31 -21.24
CA VAL A 409 -16.04 41.76 -21.07
C VAL A 409 -17.37 42.04 -20.37
N LYS A 410 -17.33 42.30 -19.06
CA LYS A 410 -18.52 42.67 -18.27
C LYS A 410 -18.87 44.17 -18.35
N THR A 411 -18.07 44.97 -19.06
CA THR A 411 -18.30 46.41 -19.20
C THR A 411 -19.32 46.70 -20.31
N VAL A 412 -20.57 46.98 -19.93
CA VAL A 412 -21.65 47.35 -20.85
C VAL A 412 -21.37 48.74 -21.45
N GLY A 413 -21.42 48.87 -22.78
CA GLY A 413 -21.34 50.18 -23.48
C GLY A 413 -19.95 50.57 -24.04
N LEU A 414 -18.92 49.75 -23.84
CA LEU A 414 -17.55 49.99 -24.30
C LEU A 414 -17.10 48.89 -25.29
N GLN A 415 -17.99 48.47 -26.19
CA GLN A 415 -17.64 47.56 -27.28
C GLN A 415 -17.07 48.35 -28.46
N ALA A 416 -15.80 48.10 -28.80
CA ALA A 416 -15.11 48.84 -29.84
C ALA A 416 -15.65 48.43 -31.22
N ALA A 417 -16.00 49.39 -32.07
CA ALA A 417 -16.39 49.16 -33.45
C ALA A 417 -15.21 49.40 -34.41
N GLY A 418 -15.13 48.61 -35.49
CA GLY A 418 -14.12 48.79 -36.54
C GLY A 418 -12.68 48.50 -36.08
N PRO A 419 -11.67 49.28 -36.50
CA PRO A 419 -10.24 48.99 -36.27
C PRO A 419 -9.79 49.08 -34.80
N MET A 420 -10.66 49.56 -33.90
CA MET A 420 -10.39 49.61 -32.45
C MET A 420 -10.82 48.31 -31.73
N ARG A 421 -11.42 47.35 -32.44
CA ARG A 421 -11.81 46.05 -31.88
C ARG A 421 -10.57 45.21 -31.62
N VAL A 422 -10.31 44.96 -30.33
CA VAL A 422 -9.28 44.00 -29.92
C VAL A 422 -9.79 42.60 -30.26
N ASP A 423 -9.09 41.93 -31.18
CA ASP A 423 -9.40 40.54 -31.51
C ASP A 423 -9.01 39.67 -30.32
N ASN A 424 -9.99 38.91 -29.81
CA ASN A 424 -9.79 38.02 -28.67
C ASN A 424 -9.00 36.76 -29.07
N ASN A 425 -8.78 36.52 -30.38
CA ASN A 425 -8.20 35.30 -30.93
C ASN A 425 -8.89 34.04 -30.38
N ALA A 426 -10.19 34.15 -30.07
CA ALA A 426 -10.98 33.06 -29.53
C ALA A 426 -11.41 32.13 -30.66
N ALA A 427 -10.58 31.13 -30.94
CA ALA A 427 -10.86 30.11 -31.94
C ALA A 427 -12.17 29.36 -31.56
N GLY A 428 -13.18 29.43 -32.43
CA GLY A 428 -14.50 28.87 -32.16
C GLY A 428 -15.34 29.62 -31.10
N GLY A 429 -15.03 30.90 -30.82
CA GLY A 429 -15.84 31.74 -29.92
C GLY A 429 -15.60 31.53 -28.42
N ALA A 430 -14.55 30.81 -28.04
CA ALA A 430 -14.16 30.62 -26.64
C ALA A 430 -12.64 30.82 -26.43
N MET A 431 -12.26 31.28 -25.24
CA MET A 431 -10.87 31.19 -24.78
C MET A 431 -10.67 29.85 -24.08
N ARG A 432 -9.52 29.22 -24.30
CA ARG A 432 -9.14 27.95 -23.68
C ARG A 432 -7.79 28.07 -22.99
N ALA A 433 -7.61 27.35 -21.89
CA ALA A 433 -6.32 27.17 -21.25
C ALA A 433 -6.11 25.69 -20.94
N LEU A 434 -4.86 25.28 -20.96
CA LEU A 434 -4.44 23.90 -20.79
C LEU A 434 -3.43 23.84 -19.65
N SER A 435 -3.60 22.90 -18.73
CA SER A 435 -2.66 22.66 -17.64
C SER A 435 -2.52 21.17 -17.37
N SER A 436 -1.37 20.75 -16.85
CA SER A 436 -1.09 19.36 -16.49
C SER A 436 -0.65 19.29 -15.04
N ALA A 437 -0.97 18.19 -14.37
CA ALA A 437 -0.48 17.86 -13.05
C ALA A 437 -0.39 16.35 -12.87
N ASN A 438 0.36 15.88 -11.89
CA ASN A 438 0.41 14.47 -11.50
C ASN A 438 0.76 14.31 -10.02
N ALA A 439 0.47 13.12 -9.51
CA ALA A 439 1.05 12.62 -8.29
C ALA A 439 2.54 12.31 -8.50
N TYR A 440 3.34 12.66 -7.51
CA TYR A 440 4.77 12.42 -7.41
C TYR A 440 5.05 11.63 -6.14
N PHE A 441 5.87 10.61 -6.27
CA PHE A 441 6.36 9.85 -5.12
C PHE A 441 7.62 10.54 -4.59
N VAL A 442 7.52 11.16 -3.41
CA VAL A 442 8.65 11.83 -2.78
C VAL A 442 8.73 11.43 -1.32
N ARG A 443 9.73 10.60 -1.02
CA ARG A 443 10.10 10.31 0.35
C ARG A 443 10.70 11.56 1.01
N PRO A 444 10.37 11.87 2.27
CA PRO A 444 11.02 12.93 3.02
C PRO A 444 12.56 12.77 3.04
N ASP A 445 13.29 13.87 2.96
CA ASP A 445 14.76 13.87 2.90
C ASP A 445 15.38 13.45 4.25
N GLU A 446 16.18 12.38 4.21
CA GLU A 446 16.89 11.79 5.35
C GLU A 446 18.36 12.20 5.40
N THR A 447 18.85 12.83 4.33
CA THR A 447 20.27 13.16 4.11
C THR A 447 20.60 14.61 4.38
N ALA A 448 19.60 15.43 4.74
CA ALA A 448 19.74 16.84 5.07
C ALA A 448 20.71 17.05 6.25
N SER A 449 22.00 17.17 5.93
CA SER A 449 23.07 17.63 6.81
C SER A 449 23.42 19.07 6.39
N GLY A 450 23.21 20.04 7.30
CA GLY A 450 23.46 21.45 7.03
C GLY A 450 22.44 22.41 7.68
N THR A 451 22.63 23.71 7.45
CA THR A 451 21.90 24.82 8.08
C THR A 451 20.51 25.10 7.50
N SER A 452 20.03 24.31 6.53
CA SER A 452 18.67 24.47 5.99
C SER A 452 17.66 23.80 6.92
N PHE A 453 16.83 24.61 7.59
CA PHE A 453 15.84 24.14 8.55
C PHE A 453 14.53 23.66 7.88
N MET A 454 14.30 24.05 6.62
CA MET A 454 13.05 23.76 5.92
C MET A 454 13.03 22.34 5.36
N GLY A 455 12.07 21.52 5.79
CA GLY A 455 11.86 20.16 5.29
C GLY A 455 12.65 19.07 6.01
N ARG A 456 13.41 19.39 7.07
CA ARG A 456 14.17 18.40 7.84
C ARG A 456 13.24 17.60 8.76
N LEU A 457 13.36 16.28 8.73
CA LEU A 457 12.75 15.41 9.75
C LEU A 457 13.42 15.64 11.11
N VAL A 458 12.62 15.81 12.17
CA VAL A 458 13.10 16.01 13.55
C VAL A 458 13.93 14.81 14.04
N HIS A 459 13.59 13.61 13.56
CA HIS A 459 14.28 12.36 13.84
C HIS A 459 14.69 11.65 12.55
N ALA A 460 15.46 12.32 11.70
CA ALA A 460 15.89 11.75 10.41
C ALA A 460 16.61 10.39 10.56
N ASP A 461 17.31 10.18 11.68
CA ASP A 461 17.95 8.93 12.08
C ASP A 461 16.97 7.78 12.35
N GLN A 462 15.76 8.08 12.84
CA GLN A 462 14.68 7.09 13.03
C GLN A 462 13.97 6.71 11.72
N TRP A 463 14.16 7.50 10.66
CA TRP A 463 13.56 7.28 9.34
C TRP A 463 14.58 6.70 8.35
N ALA A 464 15.87 7.01 8.56
CA ALA A 464 17.01 6.59 7.74
C ALA A 464 17.05 5.07 7.53
N ARG A 465 16.99 4.63 6.26
CA ARG A 465 17.26 3.22 5.94
C ARG A 465 18.76 2.93 6.15
N PRO A 466 19.12 1.79 6.78
CA PRO A 466 20.53 1.41 7.01
C PRO A 466 21.41 1.33 5.75
N GLY A 467 20.80 1.28 4.54
CA GLY A 467 21.51 1.13 3.27
C GLY A 467 21.44 2.32 2.30
N HIS A 468 20.83 3.47 2.65
CA HIS A 468 20.68 4.65 1.77
C HIS A 468 20.13 4.35 0.35
N GLN A 469 19.33 3.30 0.20
CA GLN A 469 18.80 2.89 -1.12
C GLN A 469 17.61 3.78 -1.53
N THR A 470 17.52 4.07 -2.83
CA THR A 470 16.38 4.78 -3.43
C THR A 470 15.12 3.92 -3.33
N GLU A 471 14.07 4.49 -2.75
CA GLU A 471 12.75 3.85 -2.72
C GLU A 471 12.01 4.12 -4.03
N TYR A 472 11.60 3.05 -4.70
CA TYR A 472 10.77 3.16 -5.90
C TYR A 472 9.33 3.51 -5.51
N PRO A 473 8.60 4.21 -6.38
CA PRO A 473 7.17 4.40 -6.21
C PRO A 473 6.47 3.07 -6.04
N SER A 474 5.70 2.96 -4.96
CA SER A 474 4.90 1.79 -4.63
C SER A 474 3.64 2.24 -3.89
N LEU A 475 2.69 1.33 -3.77
CA LEU A 475 1.53 1.46 -2.90
C LEU A 475 1.76 0.71 -1.58
N PHE A 476 3.00 0.64 -1.09
CA PHE A 476 3.29 0.31 0.32
C PHE A 476 3.77 1.54 1.11
N SER A 477 4.06 2.64 0.41
CA SER A 477 4.59 3.87 1.01
C SER A 477 3.72 5.08 0.68
N PRO A 478 3.09 5.74 1.67
CA PRO A 478 2.12 6.81 1.46
C PRO A 478 2.81 8.17 1.24
N TYR A 479 3.69 8.23 0.24
CA TYR A 479 4.53 9.40 -0.06
C TYR A 479 4.12 10.11 -1.36
N TRP A 480 2.88 9.91 -1.80
CA TRP A 480 2.36 10.53 -3.01
C TRP A 480 1.89 11.96 -2.75
N GLN A 481 2.39 12.91 -3.52
CA GLN A 481 2.07 14.33 -3.44
C GLN A 481 1.70 14.89 -4.81
N ALA A 482 0.76 15.82 -4.87
CA ALA A 482 0.38 16.45 -6.13
C ALA A 482 1.32 17.61 -6.49
N ALA A 483 1.70 17.71 -7.76
CA ALA A 483 2.34 18.91 -8.29
C ALA A 483 1.92 19.19 -9.73
N LEU A 484 1.98 20.47 -10.12
CA LEU A 484 1.83 20.87 -11.51
C LEU A 484 2.97 20.29 -12.36
N ALA A 485 2.64 19.97 -13.60
CA ALA A 485 3.56 19.40 -14.57
C ALA A 485 3.57 20.23 -15.86
N PRO A 486 4.70 20.29 -16.58
CA PRO A 486 4.71 20.85 -17.92
C PRO A 486 3.76 20.09 -18.86
N VAL A 487 2.98 20.83 -19.64
CA VAL A 487 2.14 20.26 -20.69
C VAL A 487 2.99 19.83 -21.89
N ASP A 488 2.81 18.60 -22.39
CA ASP A 488 3.63 18.11 -23.51
C ASP A 488 3.38 18.92 -24.79
N ALA A 489 4.44 19.03 -25.60
CA ALA A 489 4.35 19.74 -26.87
C ALA A 489 3.32 19.10 -27.82
N SER A 490 3.21 17.77 -27.82
CA SER A 490 2.20 17.03 -28.59
C SER A 490 0.78 17.32 -28.10
N GLU A 491 0.56 17.36 -26.77
CA GLU A 491 -0.74 17.69 -26.17
C GLU A 491 -1.16 19.12 -26.51
N ARG A 492 -0.22 20.07 -26.47
CA ARG A 492 -0.45 21.47 -26.89
C ARG A 492 -0.77 21.57 -28.38
N ALA A 493 -0.04 20.85 -29.23
CA ALA A 493 -0.29 20.83 -30.68
C ALA A 493 -1.67 20.23 -31.00
N ALA A 494 -2.06 19.14 -30.33
CA ALA A 494 -3.39 18.54 -30.46
C ALA A 494 -4.50 19.48 -29.97
N ALA A 495 -4.25 20.24 -28.89
CA ALA A 495 -5.16 21.28 -28.42
C ALA A 495 -5.40 22.34 -29.48
N GLN A 496 -4.31 22.81 -30.08
CA GLN A 496 -4.33 23.87 -31.08
C GLN A 496 -5.00 23.41 -32.38
N ALA A 497 -4.76 22.17 -32.81
CA ALA A 497 -5.41 21.59 -33.99
C ALA A 497 -6.95 21.53 -33.84
N ASN A 498 -7.44 21.15 -32.66
CA ASN A 498 -8.89 21.11 -32.37
C ASN A 498 -9.56 22.49 -32.23
N GLN A 499 -8.76 23.56 -32.24
CA GLN A 499 -9.25 24.94 -32.20
C GLN A 499 -9.40 25.52 -33.62
N ILE A 500 -8.71 24.97 -34.61
CA ILE A 500 -8.75 25.44 -36.00
C ILE A 500 -9.88 24.72 -36.74
N PRO A 501 -10.88 25.43 -37.32
CA PRO A 501 -11.88 24.80 -38.18
C PRO A 501 -11.18 24.03 -39.31
N PRO A 502 -11.68 22.85 -39.73
CA PRO A 502 -11.10 22.17 -40.87
C PRO A 502 -11.12 23.10 -42.10
N PRO A 503 -10.07 23.08 -42.94
CA PRO A 503 -10.06 23.88 -44.16
C PRO A 503 -11.30 23.52 -45.00
N GLN A 504 -12.08 24.55 -45.34
CA GLN A 504 -13.29 24.42 -46.17
C GLN A 504 -12.95 24.02 -47.60
#